data_AF-A0A5B8IA88-F1
#
_entry.id   AF-A0A5B8IA88-F1
#
_cell.length_a   1.000
_cell.length_b   1.000
_cell.length_c   1.000
_cell.angle_alpha   90.00
_cell.angle_beta   90.00
_cell.angle_gamma   90.00
#
_symmetry.space_group_name_H-M   'P 1'
#
loop_
_entity.id
_entity.type
_entity.pdbx_description
1 polymer ?
#
loop_
_entity_poly.entity_id
_entity_poly.type
_entity_poly.pdbx_seq_one_letter_code
_entity_poly.pdbx_strand_id
1 'polypeptide(L)'
;MVVIDEIEKAGDTMSNKGQNYSLTDGLLPFLERSSAAAWKCPYYQVGFDMSWISWILTSNSLVGLSAPFLSRLEVIHLTAPGKIDLIAFAEREGRRRGLSDTSIDAIIEVIDLVAEPHELNLRHITRMITRAETLAAGSLLH
;
A
#
# COMPACT_ATOMS: atom_id res chain seq x y z
N MET A 1 -15.34 -4.75 2.15
CA MET A 1 -14.12 -3.99 2.47
C MET A 1 -13.71 -3.23 1.23
N VAL A 2 -13.38 -1.95 1.37
CA VAL A 2 -12.94 -1.08 0.29
C VAL A 2 -11.52 -0.59 0.60
N VAL A 3 -10.65 -0.66 -0.39
CA VAL A 3 -9.26 -0.18 -0.29
C VAL A 3 -9.07 0.95 -1.29
N ILE A 4 -8.55 2.09 -0.82
CA ILE A 4 -8.16 3.20 -1.66
C ILE A 4 -6.66 3.39 -1.54
N ASP A 5 -5.98 3.33 -2.68
CA ASP A 5 -4.53 3.50 -2.76
C ASP A 5 -4.18 4.97 -3.04
N GLU A 6 -3.09 5.45 -2.44
CA GLU A 6 -2.55 6.80 -2.67
C GLU A 6 -3.58 7.93 -2.49
N ILE A 7 -4.33 7.90 -1.37
CA ILE A 7 -5.44 8.84 -1.10
C ILE A 7 -5.00 10.31 -1.14
N GLU A 8 -3.73 10.61 -0.86
CA GLU A 8 -3.16 11.96 -0.95
C GLU A 8 -3.16 12.52 -2.37
N LYS A 9 -3.20 11.65 -3.38
CA LYS A 9 -3.25 12.05 -4.79
C LYS A 9 -4.67 12.39 -5.24
N ALA A 10 -5.68 12.11 -4.42
CA ALA A 10 -7.07 12.44 -4.72
C ALA A 10 -7.43 13.92 -4.45
N GLY A 11 -6.42 14.79 -4.32
CA GLY A 11 -6.54 16.21 -4.00
C GLY A 11 -7.44 17.01 -4.95
N ASP A 12 -7.68 18.27 -4.60
CA ASP A 12 -8.72 19.12 -5.16
C ASP A 12 -8.69 19.18 -6.69
N THR A 13 -9.57 18.40 -7.32
CA THR A 13 -9.85 18.55 -8.74
C THR A 13 -10.75 19.77 -8.92
N MET A 14 -10.15 20.91 -9.29
CA MET A 14 -10.92 22.08 -9.70
C MET A 14 -11.61 21.77 -11.03
N SER A 15 -12.93 21.56 -10.99
CA SER A 15 -13.74 21.56 -12.20
C SER A 15 -13.76 22.98 -12.79
N ASN A 16 -13.73 23.11 -14.12
CA ASN A 16 -13.87 24.38 -14.87
C ASN A 16 -15.16 25.18 -14.56
N LYS A 17 -16.02 24.69 -13.66
CA LYS A 17 -17.27 25.29 -13.20
C LYS A 17 -17.27 25.72 -11.72
N GLY A 18 -16.11 25.77 -11.06
CA GLY A 18 -15.97 26.33 -9.70
C GLY A 18 -16.52 25.46 -8.57
N GLN A 19 -16.74 24.17 -8.83
CA GLN A 19 -17.13 23.18 -7.82
C GLN A 19 -15.90 22.33 -7.48
N ASN A 20 -15.46 22.38 -6.23
CA ASN A 20 -14.41 21.51 -5.70
C ASN A 20 -15.07 20.18 -5.29
N TYR A 21 -14.75 19.10 -5.99
CA TYR A 21 -15.11 17.75 -5.56
C TYR A 21 -13.83 17.08 -5.05
N SER A 22 -13.56 17.24 -3.76
CA SER A 22 -12.50 16.48 -3.10
C SER A 22 -13.05 15.09 -2.79
N LEU A 23 -12.38 14.03 -3.26
CA LEU A 23 -12.79 12.65 -2.94
C LEU A 23 -12.87 12.43 -1.43
N THR A 24 -11.94 13.04 -0.69
CA THR A 24 -11.84 13.01 0.76
C THR A 24 -13.08 13.59 1.43
N ASP A 25 -13.63 14.70 0.91
CA ASP A 25 -14.87 15.30 1.41
C ASP A 25 -16.09 14.40 1.14
N GLY A 26 -16.14 13.78 -0.04
CA GLY A 26 -17.17 12.82 -0.40
C GLY A 26 -17.16 11.57 0.49
N LEU A 27 -16.00 11.22 1.05
CA LEU A 27 -15.84 10.07 1.94
C LEU A 27 -16.24 10.34 3.39
N LEU A 28 -16.20 11.59 3.86
CA LEU A 28 -16.49 11.95 5.26
C LEU A 28 -17.76 11.32 5.84
N PRO A 29 -18.91 11.27 5.11
CA PRO A 29 -20.14 10.67 5.64
C PRO A 29 -20.06 9.15 5.87
N PHE A 30 -19.02 8.48 5.36
CA PHE A 30 -18.88 7.02 5.43
C PHE A 30 -17.82 6.55 6.42
N LEU A 31 -17.05 7.47 7.02
CA LEU A 31 -15.95 7.15 7.92
C LEU A 31 -16.38 7.00 9.39
N GLU A 32 -17.47 7.66 9.79
CA GLU A 32 -18.07 7.49 11.11
C GLU A 32 -19.31 6.60 11.02
N ARG A 33 -19.44 5.66 11.97
CA ARG A 33 -20.52 4.67 11.96
C ARG A 33 -21.91 5.32 11.98
N SER A 34 -22.08 6.40 12.74
CA SER A 34 -23.33 7.14 12.90
C SER A 34 -23.76 7.85 11.62
N SER A 35 -22.84 8.55 10.95
CA SER A 35 -23.12 9.22 9.67
C SER A 35 -23.34 8.22 8.54
N ALA A 36 -22.60 7.12 8.53
CA ALA A 36 -22.71 6.07 7.53
C ALA A 36 -24.06 5.33 7.62
N ALA A 37 -24.55 5.05 8.82
CA ALA A 37 -25.86 4.41 9.02
C ALA A 37 -27.03 5.29 8.58
N ALA A 38 -26.88 6.61 8.67
CA ALA A 38 -27.91 7.60 8.35
C ALA A 38 -27.74 8.21 6.95
N TRP A 39 -26.82 7.70 6.13
CA TRP A 39 -26.50 8.31 4.85
C TRP A 39 -27.69 8.25 3.89
N LYS A 40 -27.96 9.38 3.22
CA LYS A 40 -29.01 9.50 2.21
C LYS A 40 -28.38 9.73 0.84
N CYS A 41 -28.80 8.95 -0.14
CA CYS A 41 -28.37 9.13 -1.51
C CYS A 41 -28.88 10.48 -2.05
N PRO A 42 -28.00 11.40 -2.50
CA PRO A 42 -28.43 12.71 -2.99
C PRO A 42 -29.36 12.66 -4.21
N TYR A 43 -29.20 11.64 -5.05
CA TYR A 43 -30.02 11.48 -6.26
C TYR A 43 -31.37 10.83 -5.96
N TYR A 44 -31.36 9.68 -5.31
CA TYR A 44 -32.58 8.91 -5.04
C TYR A 44 -33.33 9.36 -3.79
N GLN A 45 -32.72 10.17 -2.93
CA GLN A 45 -33.28 10.67 -1.66
C GLN A 45 -33.72 9.55 -0.70
N VAL A 46 -33.18 8.33 -0.87
CA VAL A 46 -33.39 7.18 0.00
C VAL A 46 -32.20 6.96 0.93
N GLY A 47 -32.48 6.46 2.13
CA GLY A 47 -31.45 6.11 3.11
C GLY A 47 -30.80 4.77 2.78
N PHE A 48 -29.48 4.69 2.96
CA PHE A 48 -28.73 3.44 2.91
C PHE A 48 -27.87 3.34 4.17
N ASP A 49 -27.91 2.18 4.82
CA ASP A 49 -26.99 1.88 5.92
C ASP A 49 -25.63 1.47 5.34
N MET A 50 -24.69 2.41 5.33
CA MET A 50 -23.32 2.20 4.88
C MET A 50 -22.36 1.85 6.04
N SER A 51 -22.87 1.67 7.27
CA SER A 51 -22.06 1.53 8.48
C SER A 51 -21.24 0.23 8.58
N TRP A 52 -21.46 -0.70 7.65
CA TRP A 52 -20.77 -1.98 7.56
C TRP A 52 -19.59 -1.98 6.57
N ILE A 53 -19.35 -0.86 5.89
CA ILE A 53 -18.22 -0.73 4.98
C ILE A 53 -16.95 -0.48 5.79
N SER A 54 -16.03 -1.44 5.74
CA SER A 54 -14.67 -1.26 6.24
C SER A 54 -13.80 -0.57 5.19
N TRP A 55 -13.13 0.50 5.59
CA TRP A 55 -12.23 1.32 4.75
C TRP A 55 -10.77 1.09 5.14
N ILE A 56 -9.91 0.86 4.15
CA ILE A 56 -8.45 0.88 4.29
C ILE A 56 -7.91 1.90 3.29
N LEU A 57 -7.18 2.88 3.77
CA LEU A 57 -6.62 3.96 2.96
C LEU A 57 -5.11 3.90 3.06
N THR A 58 -4.41 3.83 1.93
CA THR A 58 -2.96 3.94 1.91
C THR A 58 -2.57 5.37 1.54
N SER A 59 -1.44 5.81 2.08
CA SER A 59 -0.87 7.09 1.72
C SER A 59 0.63 7.09 1.88
N ASN A 60 1.34 7.72 0.94
CA ASN A 60 2.77 7.97 1.11
C ASN A 60 3.04 9.23 1.96
N SER A 61 2.04 10.11 2.12
CA SER A 61 2.18 11.37 2.83
C SER A 61 0.82 11.91 3.26
N LEU A 62 0.70 12.37 4.51
CA LEU A 62 -0.52 13.03 4.97
C LEU A 62 -0.63 14.50 4.50
N VAL A 63 0.39 15.01 3.81
CA VAL A 63 0.40 16.38 3.28
C VAL A 63 -0.74 16.53 2.27
N GLY A 64 -1.59 17.55 2.47
CA GLY A 64 -2.75 17.82 1.62
C GLY A 64 -4.05 17.15 2.08
N LEU A 65 -4.00 16.25 3.07
CA LEU A 65 -5.21 15.72 3.70
C LEU A 65 -5.74 16.69 4.76
N SER A 66 -7.05 16.95 4.74
CA SER A 66 -7.69 17.91 5.64
C SER A 66 -7.77 17.37 7.07
N ALA A 67 -7.69 18.27 8.07
CA ALA A 67 -7.85 17.88 9.47
C ALA A 67 -9.19 17.17 9.77
N PRO A 68 -10.35 17.57 9.18
CA PRO A 68 -11.59 16.82 9.33
C PRO A 68 -11.55 15.39 8.78
N PHE A 69 -10.77 15.13 7.73
CA PHE A 69 -10.60 13.79 7.18
C PHE A 69 -9.74 12.94 8.11
N LEU A 70 -8.59 13.47 8.53
CA LEU A 70 -7.66 12.77 9.41
C LEU A 70 -8.25 12.48 10.80
N SER A 71 -9.10 13.36 11.34
CA SER A 71 -9.70 13.15 12.67
C SER A 71 -10.68 11.96 12.74
N ARG A 72 -11.04 11.37 11.60
CA ARG A 72 -11.97 10.23 11.46
C ARG A 72 -11.27 8.91 11.14
N LEU A 73 -9.94 8.93 11.08
CA LEU A 73 -9.12 7.80 10.70
C LEU A 73 -8.17 7.43 11.84
N GLU A 74 -7.86 6.14 11.93
CA GLU A 74 -6.70 5.66 12.68
C GLU A 74 -5.51 5.59 11.73
N VAL A 75 -4.47 6.39 12.00
CA VAL A 75 -3.27 6.45 11.17
C VAL A 75 -2.24 5.44 11.69
N ILE A 76 -1.94 4.44 10.86
CA ILE A 76 -0.88 3.47 11.13
C ILE A 76 0.36 3.86 10.31
N HIS A 77 1.44 4.23 10.98
CA HIS A 77 2.71 4.53 10.32
C HIS A 77 3.52 3.27 10.09
N LEU A 78 3.80 2.96 8.82
CA LEU A 78 4.70 1.88 8.44
C LEU A 78 6.12 2.43 8.28
N THR A 79 7.06 1.85 9.02
CA THR A 79 8.49 2.14 8.86
C THR A 79 9.07 1.34 7.71
N ALA A 80 10.11 1.86 7.07
CA ALA A 80 10.87 1.09 6.09
C ALA A 80 11.43 -0.20 6.74
N PRO A 81 11.43 -1.34 6.02
CA PRO A 81 11.96 -2.58 6.55
C PRO A 81 13.46 -2.44 6.84
N GLY A 82 13.87 -2.91 8.01
CA GLY A 82 15.29 -2.99 8.35
C GLY A 82 15.98 -4.12 7.60
N LYS A 83 17.32 -4.16 7.71
CA LYS A 83 18.14 -5.22 7.13
C LYS A 83 17.66 -6.63 7.49
N ILE A 84 17.31 -6.86 8.76
CA ILE A 84 16.79 -8.15 9.25
C ILE A 84 15.47 -8.51 8.56
N ASP A 85 14.58 -7.54 8.38
CA ASP A 85 13.29 -7.76 7.70
C ASP A 85 13.49 -8.09 6.22
N LEU A 86 14.46 -7.46 5.56
CA LEU A 86 14.82 -7.73 4.16
C LEU A 86 15.39 -9.14 3.98
N ILE A 87 16.27 -9.58 4.90
CA ILE A 87 16.82 -10.95 4.90
C ILE A 87 15.68 -11.97 5.11
N ALA A 88 14.85 -11.77 6.14
CA ALA A 88 13.72 -12.66 6.41
C ALA A 88 12.72 -12.70 5.24
N PHE A 89 12.52 -11.59 4.54
CA PHE A 89 11.72 -11.55 3.32
C PHE A 89 12.38 -12.34 2.19
N ALA A 90 13.69 -12.17 1.96
CA ALA A 90 14.43 -12.89 0.91
C ALA A 90 14.37 -14.40 1.12
N GLU A 91 14.60 -14.88 2.34
CA GLU A 91 14.49 -16.30 2.70
C GLU A 91 13.09 -16.86 2.44
N ARG A 92 12.07 -16.18 2.98
CA ARG A 92 10.68 -16.63 2.87
C ARG A 92 10.21 -16.65 1.42
N GLU A 93 10.45 -15.56 0.69
CA GLU A 93 9.99 -15.41 -0.69
C GLU A 93 10.79 -16.29 -1.65
N GLY A 94 12.11 -16.41 -1.45
CA GLY A 94 12.97 -17.29 -2.24
C GLY A 94 12.55 -18.77 -2.11
N ARG A 95 12.34 -19.25 -0.88
CA ARG A 95 11.83 -20.62 -0.64
C ARG A 95 10.45 -20.82 -1.23
N ARG A 96 9.54 -19.85 -1.05
CA ARG A 96 8.17 -19.90 -1.61
C ARG A 96 8.18 -20.04 -3.14
N ARG A 97 9.18 -19.47 -3.80
CA ARG A 97 9.37 -19.53 -5.26
C ARG A 97 10.25 -20.69 -5.74
N GLY A 98 10.75 -21.53 -4.83
CA GLY A 98 11.53 -22.71 -5.18
C GLY A 98 12.97 -22.41 -5.60
N LEU A 99 13.54 -21.28 -5.18
CA LEU A 99 14.98 -21.04 -5.34
C LEU A 99 15.78 -22.04 -4.50
N SER A 100 16.96 -22.41 -4.98
CA SER A 100 17.91 -23.21 -4.20
C SER A 100 18.46 -22.40 -3.02
N ASP A 101 18.84 -23.08 -1.93
CA ASP A 101 19.45 -22.44 -0.76
C ASP A 101 20.67 -21.60 -1.15
N THR A 102 21.52 -22.09 -2.07
CA THR A 102 22.68 -21.34 -2.58
C THR A 102 22.30 -20.02 -3.26
N SER A 103 21.17 -19.99 -3.98
CA SER A 103 20.69 -18.75 -4.62
C SER A 103 20.16 -17.76 -3.59
N ILE A 104 19.53 -18.28 -2.54
CA ILE A 104 19.02 -17.47 -1.43
C ILE A 104 20.19 -16.89 -0.63
N ASP A 105 21.18 -17.71 -0.29
CA ASP A 105 22.39 -17.30 0.43
C ASP A 105 23.14 -16.20 -0.32
N ALA A 106 23.27 -16.31 -1.65
CA ALA A 106 23.89 -15.27 -2.47
C ALA A 106 23.10 -13.94 -2.44
N ILE A 107 21.76 -13.99 -2.39
CA ILE A 107 20.94 -12.77 -2.24
C ILE A 107 21.13 -12.17 -0.84
N ILE A 108 21.20 -13.00 0.20
CA ILE A 108 21.43 -12.56 1.58
C ILE A 108 22.80 -11.89 1.70
N GLU A 109 23.85 -12.46 1.12
CA GLU A 109 25.19 -11.86 1.10
C GLU A 109 25.19 -10.46 0.45
N VAL A 110 24.45 -10.28 -0.64
CA VAL A 110 24.28 -8.96 -1.28
C VAL A 110 23.55 -7.98 -0.36
N ILE A 111 22.49 -8.42 0.33
CA ILE A 111 21.80 -7.60 1.33
C ILE A 111 22.77 -7.22 2.45
N ASP A 112 23.61 -8.16 2.90
CA ASP A 112 24.57 -7.92 3.98
C ASP A 112 25.59 -6.83 3.63
N LEU A 113 26.03 -6.79 2.36
CA LEU A 113 27.02 -5.85 1.84
C LEU A 113 26.44 -4.46 1.52
N VAL A 114 25.17 -4.37 1.12
CA VAL A 114 24.57 -3.17 0.52
C VAL A 114 23.55 -2.49 1.45
N ALA A 115 23.08 -3.13 2.51
CA ALA A 115 21.99 -2.63 3.35
C ALA A 115 22.37 -1.46 4.26
N GLU A 116 22.82 -0.36 3.68
CA GLU A 116 22.50 0.95 4.25
C GLU A 116 20.97 1.16 4.18
N PRO A 117 20.34 1.77 5.20
CA PRO A 117 18.87 1.74 5.39
C PRO A 117 18.01 2.33 4.26
N HIS A 118 18.62 3.01 3.28
CA HIS A 118 17.91 3.76 2.23
C HIS A 118 18.08 3.20 0.81
N GLU A 119 18.95 2.22 0.59
CA GLU A 119 19.25 1.74 -0.77
C GLU A 119 18.40 0.52 -1.17
N LEU A 120 18.00 -0.31 -0.20
CA LEU A 120 17.28 -1.56 -0.46
C LEU A 120 15.86 -1.55 0.12
N ASN A 121 14.92 -2.04 -0.68
CA ASN A 121 13.53 -2.24 -0.29
C ASN A 121 13.02 -3.59 -0.83
N LEU A 122 11.81 -3.98 -0.44
CA LEU A 122 11.19 -5.24 -0.85
C LEU A 122 11.11 -5.42 -2.37
N ARG A 123 10.97 -4.32 -3.13
CA ARG A 123 10.95 -4.36 -4.60
C ARG A 123 12.32 -4.73 -5.17
N HIS A 124 13.41 -4.22 -4.59
CA HIS A 124 14.76 -4.61 -4.98
C HIS A 124 14.99 -6.10 -4.74
N ILE A 125 14.59 -6.62 -3.57
CA ILE A 125 14.71 -8.06 -3.25
C ILE A 125 13.87 -8.92 -4.20
N THR A 126 12.62 -8.51 -4.45
CA THR A 126 11.74 -9.20 -5.40
C THR A 126 12.37 -9.28 -6.80
N ARG A 127 13.05 -8.22 -7.25
CA ARG A 127 13.76 -8.21 -8.54
C ARG A 127 15.00 -9.11 -8.53
N MET A 128 15.73 -9.20 -7.42
CA MET A 128 16.87 -10.12 -7.29
C MET A 128 16.40 -11.59 -7.38
N ILE A 129 15.34 -11.94 -6.65
CA ILE A 129 14.71 -13.26 -6.72
C ILE A 129 14.26 -13.59 -8.15
N THR A 130 13.54 -12.67 -8.80
CA THR A 130 13.07 -12.85 -10.18
C THR A 130 14.22 -13.09 -11.17
N ARG A 131 15.37 -12.43 -10.98
CA ARG A 131 16.56 -12.66 -11.80
C ARG A 131 17.18 -14.02 -11.54
N ALA A 132 17.28 -14.45 -10.28
CA ALA A 132 17.79 -15.77 -9.93
C ALA A 132 16.92 -16.89 -10.52
N GLU A 133 15.59 -16.75 -10.51
CA GLU A 133 14.66 -17.69 -11.18
C GLU A 133 14.95 -17.80 -12.68
N THR A 134 15.17 -16.66 -13.35
CA THR A 134 15.44 -16.62 -14.79
C THR A 134 16.76 -17.31 -15.13
N LEU A 135 17.80 -17.09 -14.32
CA LEU A 135 19.11 -17.72 -14.49
C LEU A 135 19.05 -19.24 -14.27
N ALA A 136 18.31 -19.68 -13.24
CA ALA A 136 18.12 -21.11 -12.97
C ALA A 136 17.35 -21.82 -14.11
N ALA A 137 16.30 -21.18 -14.64
CA ALA A 137 15.54 -21.71 -15.76
C ALA A 137 16.36 -21.78 -17.06
N GLY A 138 17.18 -20.77 -17.34
CA GLY A 138 18.06 -20.74 -18.50
C GLY A 138 19.18 -21.79 -18.45
N SER A 139 19.67 -22.13 -17.24
CA SER A 139 20.70 -23.16 -17.04
C SER A 139 20.20 -24.59 -17.27
N LEU A 140 18.88 -24.83 -17.28
CA LEU A 140 18.28 -26.14 -17.56
C LEU A 140 18.09 -26.41 -19.07
N LEU A 141 18.34 -25.41 -19.92
CA LEU A 141 18.17 -25.49 -21.38
C LEU A 141 19.50 -25.63 -22.15
N HIS A 142 20.62 -25.75 -21.44
CA HIS A 142 21.96 -26.00 -21.98
C HIS A 142 22.51 -27.31 -21.43
#